data_AF-A0A7C6S738-F1
#
_entry.id   AF-A0A7C6S738-F1
#
_cell.length_a   1.000
_cell.length_b   1.000
_cell.length_c   1.000
_cell.angle_alpha   90.00
_cell.angle_beta   90.00
_cell.angle_gamma   90.00
#
_symmetry.space_group_name_H-M   'P 1'
#
loop_
_entity.id
_entity.type
_entity.pdbx_description
1 polymer ?
#
loop_
_entity_poly.entity_id
_entity_poly.type
_entity_poly.pdbx_seq_one_letter_code
_entity_poly.pdbx_strand_id
1 'polypeptide(L)'
;GDVPVMLAHPASVGHGLNLQDGGSTIIWFGLPWSLELYLQANARIHRQGQKNTVVVHHLVAEGTIDEDVMQVLRKKEAGQEALLEAVKARIKDIYQEGR
;
A
#
# COMPACT_ATOMS: atom_id res chain seq x y z
N GLY A 1 -1.15 -14.92 19.37
CA GLY A 1 0.15 -14.68 20.00
C GLY A 1 -0.06 -13.64 21.09
N ASP A 2 0.72 -13.71 22.17
CA ASP A 2 0.52 -12.87 23.36
C ASP A 2 1.12 -11.45 23.25
N VAL A 3 1.61 -11.08 22.06
CA VAL A 3 2.16 -9.74 21.81
C VAL A 3 1.06 -8.85 21.22
N PRO A 4 0.63 -7.79 21.91
CA PRO A 4 -0.52 -6.97 21.48
C PRO A 4 -0.18 -5.97 20.37
N VAL A 5 1.08 -5.57 20.23
CA VAL A 5 1.53 -4.55 19.27
C VAL A 5 2.90 -4.92 18.72
N MET A 6 3.08 -4.73 17.41
CA MET A 6 4.37 -4.85 16.73
C MET A 6 4.79 -3.49 16.16
N LEU A 7 6.04 -3.11 16.37
CA LEU A 7 6.69 -1.98 15.70
C LEU A 7 7.63 -2.51 14.63
N ALA A 8 7.53 -1.98 13.42
CA ALA A 8 8.39 -2.39 12.32
C ALA A 8 8.64 -1.24 11.36
N HIS A 9 9.85 -1.20 10.80
CA HIS A 9 10.18 -0.29 9.71
C HIS A 9 9.64 -0.86 8.38
N PRO A 10 8.99 -0.07 7.51
CA PRO A 10 8.35 -0.57 6.29
C PRO A 10 9.28 -1.41 5.40
N ALA A 11 10.53 -0.98 5.24
CA ALA A 11 11.52 -1.72 4.46
C ALA A 11 11.87 -3.09 5.05
N SER A 12 11.78 -3.23 6.37
CA SER A 12 12.01 -4.51 7.07
C SER A 12 10.84 -5.48 6.91
N VAL A 13 9.62 -4.97 6.71
CA VAL A 13 8.41 -5.78 6.46
C VAL A 13 8.22 -6.10 4.97
N GLY A 14 8.97 -5.43 4.10
CA GLY A 14 8.93 -5.62 2.65
C GLY A 14 9.26 -7.04 2.17
N HIS A 15 9.95 -7.87 2.98
CA HIS A 15 10.33 -9.24 2.61
C HIS A 15 10.09 -10.26 3.74
N GLY A 16 9.46 -11.39 3.42
CA GLY A 16 9.51 -12.62 4.23
C GLY A 16 8.59 -12.74 5.45
N LEU A 17 7.86 -11.70 5.86
CA LEU A 17 6.95 -11.77 7.03
C LEU A 17 5.48 -12.00 6.63
N ASN A 18 4.79 -12.87 7.38
CA ASN A 18 3.40 -13.26 7.19
C ASN A 18 2.54 -12.67 8.31
N LEU A 19 2.00 -11.45 8.10
CA LEU A 19 1.35 -10.66 9.16
C LEU A 19 -0.18 -10.71 9.15
N GLN A 20 -0.80 -11.33 8.14
CA GLN A 20 -2.25 -11.33 7.97
C GLN A 20 -3.01 -12.02 9.12
N ASP A 21 -2.41 -12.99 9.80
CA ASP A 21 -3.05 -13.66 10.95
C ASP A 21 -2.78 -12.94 12.28
N GLY A 22 -1.80 -12.04 12.31
CA GLY A 22 -1.34 -11.37 13.54
C GLY A 22 -2.06 -10.05 13.84
N GLY A 23 -2.77 -9.47 12.87
CA GLY A 23 -3.52 -8.24 13.05
C GLY A 23 -4.16 -7.74 11.75
N SER A 24 -5.12 -6.83 11.88
CA SER A 24 -5.81 -6.17 10.76
C SER A 24 -5.79 -4.64 10.85
N THR A 25 -4.99 -4.08 11.76
CA THR A 25 -4.85 -2.63 11.92
C THR A 25 -3.40 -2.22 11.69
N ILE A 26 -3.22 -1.20 10.85
CA ILE A 26 -1.92 -0.55 10.60
C ILE A 26 -2.02 0.88 11.08
N ILE A 27 -1.01 1.35 11.81
CA ILE A 27 -0.88 2.75 12.20
C ILE A 27 0.46 3.25 11.67
N TRP A 28 0.40 4.15 10.68
CA TRP A 28 1.56 4.84 10.14
C TRP A 28 1.90 6.02 11.04
N PHE A 29 2.98 5.89 11.80
CA PHE A 29 3.54 6.98 12.60
C PHE A 29 4.30 8.00 11.73
N GLY A 30 4.95 7.53 10.67
CA GLY A 30 5.61 8.37 9.68
C GLY A 30 5.51 7.75 8.30
N LEU A 31 5.28 8.58 7.28
CA LEU A 31 5.00 8.11 5.93
C LEU A 31 6.26 8.04 5.06
N PRO A 32 6.42 6.99 4.24
CA PRO A 32 7.49 6.94 3.26
C PRO A 32 7.14 7.80 2.04
N TRP A 33 8.16 8.31 1.36
CA TRP A 33 8.01 9.01 0.07
C TRP A 33 7.75 8.06 -1.12
N SER A 34 8.08 6.78 -0.93
CA SER A 34 7.93 5.74 -1.94
C SER A 34 6.56 5.08 -1.83
N LEU A 35 5.74 5.25 -2.87
CA LEU A 35 4.45 4.60 -2.99
C LEU A 35 4.59 3.08 -3.01
N GLU A 36 5.60 2.55 -3.71
CA GLU A 36 5.83 1.10 -3.78
C GLU A 36 6.08 0.52 -2.39
N LEU A 37 6.92 1.18 -1.58
CA LEU A 37 7.22 0.73 -0.23
C LEU A 37 5.96 0.75 0.66
N TYR A 38 5.14 1.80 0.54
CA TYR A 38 3.86 1.91 1.23
C TYR A 38 2.89 0.78 0.85
N LEU A 39 2.71 0.55 -0.45
CA LEU A 39 1.82 -0.49 -0.96
C LEU A 39 2.29 -1.89 -0.56
N GLN A 40 3.59 -2.18 -0.67
CA GLN A 40 4.15 -3.46 -0.26
C GLN A 40 3.98 -3.71 1.24
N ALA A 41 4.20 -2.70 2.08
CA ALA A 41 4.00 -2.81 3.52
C ALA A 41 2.53 -3.09 3.86
N ASN A 42 1.59 -2.37 3.28
CA ASN A 42 0.15 -2.59 3.51
C ASN A 42 -0.30 -3.96 3.00
N ALA A 43 0.22 -4.43 1.86
CA ALA A 43 -0.09 -5.75 1.31
C ALA A 43 0.35 -6.92 2.20
N ARG A 44 1.20 -6.70 3.21
CA ARG A 44 1.60 -7.76 4.16
C ARG A 44 0.47 -8.16 5.11
N ILE A 45 -0.45 -7.23 5.37
CA ILE A 45 -1.64 -7.46 6.20
C ILE A 45 -2.88 -7.58 5.31
N HIS A 46 -3.01 -6.71 4.30
CA HIS A 46 -4.07 -6.76 3.30
C HIS A 46 -3.72 -7.72 2.16
N ARG A 47 -3.82 -9.03 2.45
CA ARG A 47 -3.59 -10.12 1.48
C ARG A 47 -4.61 -11.23 1.60
N GLN A 48 -4.62 -12.09 0.59
CA GLN A 48 -5.39 -13.33 0.62
C GLN A 48 -5.10 -14.14 1.90
N GLY A 49 -6.17 -14.58 2.55
CA GLY A 49 -6.13 -15.26 3.86
C GLY A 49 -6.52 -14.36 5.04
N GLN A 50 -6.49 -13.04 4.87
CA GLN A 50 -7.01 -12.10 5.88
C GLN A 50 -8.52 -12.29 6.06
N LYS A 51 -8.97 -12.43 7.30
CA LYS A 51 -10.38 -12.68 7.66
C LYS A 51 -11.10 -11.44 8.19
N ASN A 52 -10.36 -10.42 8.59
CA ASN A 52 -10.89 -9.20 9.18
C ASN A 52 -10.71 -8.02 8.24
N THR A 53 -11.56 -7.00 8.36
CA THR A 53 -11.37 -5.73 7.65
C THR A 53 -10.04 -5.11 8.05
N VAL A 54 -9.22 -4.78 7.04
CA VAL A 54 -7.96 -4.07 7.27
C VAL A 54 -8.23 -2.58 7.39
N VAL A 55 -7.78 -1.97 8.48
CA VAL A 55 -7.88 -0.53 8.72
C VAL A 55 -6.48 0.07 8.77
N VAL A 56 -6.24 1.08 7.92
CA VAL A 56 -4.97 1.80 7.85
C VAL A 56 -5.17 3.21 8.36
N HIS A 57 -4.54 3.54 9.49
CA HIS A 57 -4.52 4.88 10.06
C HIS A 57 -3.22 5.59 9.70
N HIS A 58 -3.32 6.88 9.38
CA HIS A 58 -2.19 7.77 9.18
C HIS A 58 -2.19 8.82 10.28
N LEU A 59 -1.12 8.89 11.04
CA LEU A 59 -0.87 10.02 11.92
C LEU A 59 -0.21 11.11 11.06
N VAL A 60 -0.85 12.27 10.98
CA VAL A 60 -0.41 13.41 10.16
C VAL A 60 -0.37 14.63 11.06
N ALA A 61 0.79 15.26 11.16
CA ALA A 61 0.92 16.52 11.90
C ALA A 61 0.53 17.71 11.00
N GLU A 62 -0.40 18.53 11.49
CA GLU A 62 -0.90 19.72 10.78
C GLU A 62 0.22 20.74 10.54
N GLY A 63 0.25 21.31 9.33
CA GLY A 63 1.25 22.32 8.96
C GLY A 63 2.67 21.77 8.83
N THR A 64 2.82 20.46 8.66
CA THR A 64 4.11 19.80 8.47
C THR A 64 4.20 19.10 7.12
N ILE A 65 5.40 18.61 6.80
CA ILE A 65 5.68 17.87 5.56
C ILE A 65 4.86 16.58 5.41
N ASP A 66 4.23 16.07 6.48
CA ASP A 66 3.39 14.87 6.43
C ASP A 66 2.22 15.03 5.43
N GLU A 67 1.66 16.24 5.34
CA GLU A 67 0.56 16.56 4.40
C GLU A 67 1.04 16.49 2.95
N ASP A 68 2.25 16.98 2.67
CA ASP A 68 2.87 16.92 1.34
C ASP A 68 3.14 15.46 0.93
N VAL A 69 3.68 14.66 1.86
CA VAL A 69 3.92 13.22 1.62
C VAL A 69 2.61 12.51 1.27
N MET A 70 1.53 12.78 2.01
CA MET A 70 0.19 12.24 1.71
C MET A 70 -0.30 12.62 0.31
N GLN A 71 -0.12 13.88 -0.08
CA GLN A 71 -0.50 14.32 -1.43
C GLN A 71 0.35 13.64 -2.51
N VAL A 72 1.65 13.49 -2.29
CA VAL A 72 2.56 12.83 -3.24
C VAL A 72 2.21 11.36 -3.40
N LEU A 73 1.91 10.64 -2.32
CA LEU A 73 1.50 9.25 -2.38
C LEU A 73 0.21 9.08 -3.21
N ARG A 74 -0.81 9.91 -2.95
CA ARG A 74 -2.08 9.88 -3.72
C ARG A 74 -1.87 10.21 -5.20
N LYS A 75 -1.05 11.21 -5.52
CA LYS A 75 -0.75 11.59 -6.92
C LYS A 75 0.00 10.48 -7.66
N LYS A 76 1.00 9.87 -7.00
CA LYS A 76 1.75 8.73 -7.57
C LYS A 76 0.83 7.54 -7.83
N GLU A 77 -0.13 7.29 -6.94
CA GLU A 77 -1.08 6.17 -7.06
C GLU A 77 -1.99 6.36 -8.26
N ALA A 78 -2.62 7.53 -8.39
CA ALA A 78 -3.45 7.88 -9.53
C ALA A 78 -2.69 7.79 -10.86
N GLY A 79 -1.43 8.24 -10.88
CA GLY A 79 -0.57 8.15 -12.08
C GLY A 79 -0.24 6.71 -12.46
N GLN A 80 0.08 5.86 -11.48
CA GLN A 80 0.34 4.44 -11.71
C GLN A 80 -0.90 3.70 -12.21
N GLU A 81 -2.07 3.96 -11.63
CA GLU A 81 -3.34 3.36 -12.05
C GLU A 81 -3.69 3.75 -13.49
N ALA A 82 -3.58 5.04 -13.83
CA ALA A 82 -3.84 5.54 -15.18
C ALA A 82 -2.92 4.88 -16.24
N LEU A 83 -1.63 4.71 -15.92
CA LEU A 83 -0.69 4.00 -16.79
C LEU A 83 -1.10 2.53 -16.97
N LEU A 84 -1.49 1.87 -15.89
CA LEU A 84 -1.82 0.45 -15.89
C LEU A 84 -3.09 0.17 -16.70
N GLU A 85 -4.10 1.04 -16.60
CA GLU A 85 -5.30 1.00 -17.42
C GLU A 85 -5.01 1.28 -18.91
N ALA A 86 -4.16 2.27 -19.21
CA ALA A 86 -3.76 2.56 -20.59
C ALA A 86 -3.03 1.36 -21.24
N VAL A 87 -2.17 0.67 -20.49
CA VAL A 87 -1.50 -0.55 -20.95
C VAL A 87 -2.49 -1.70 -21.18
N LYS A 88 -3.43 -1.92 -20.25
CA LYS A 88 -4.49 -2.94 -20.40
C LYS A 88 -5.37 -2.69 -21.63
N ALA A 89 -5.78 -1.45 -21.85
CA ALA A 89 -6.58 -1.06 -23.01
C ALA A 89 -5.82 -1.37 -24.32
N ARG A 90 -4.56 -0.95 -24.42
CA ARG A 90 -3.73 -1.23 -25.61
C ARG A 90 -3.52 -2.73 -25.86
N ILE A 91 -3.31 -3.52 -24.81
CA ILE A 91 -3.20 -4.98 -24.94
C ILE A 91 -4.51 -5.57 -25.48
N LYS A 92 -5.66 -5.13 -24.95
CA LYS A 92 -6.97 -5.59 -25.39
C LYS A 92 -7.21 -5.29 -26.87
N ASP A 93 -6.86 -4.09 -27.34
CA ASP A 93 -7.03 -3.69 -28.73
C ASP A 93 -6.21 -4.58 -29.68
N ILE A 94 -4.95 -4.88 -29.32
CA ILE A 94 -4.09 -5.81 -30.09
C ILE A 94 -4.71 -7.21 -30.21
N TYR A 95 -5.29 -7.74 -29.13
CA TYR A 95 -5.95 -9.05 -29.15
C TYR A 95 -7.27 -9.05 -29.94
N GLN A 96 -7.93 -7.89 -30.09
CA GLN A 96 -9.16 -7.77 -30.88
C GLN A 96 -8.87 -7.53 -32.37
N GLU A 97 -7.80 -6.81 -32.71
CA GLU A 97 -7.36 -6.59 -34.10
C GLU A 97 -6.69 -7.83 -34.72
N GLY A 98 -6.10 -8.70 -33.89
CA GLY A 98 -5.50 -9.98 -34.32
C GLY A 98 -6.49 -11.12 -34.56
N ARG A 99 -7.80 -10.87 -34.55
CA ARG A 99 -8.88 -11.83 -34.78
C ARG A 99 -9.64 -11.57 -36.08
#